data_AF-A0AAV9XB03-F1
#
_entry.id   AF-A0AAV9XB03-F1
#
_cell.length_a   1.000
_cell.length_b   1.000
_cell.length_c   1.000
_cell.angle_alpha   90.00
_cell.angle_beta   90.00
_cell.angle_gamma   90.00
#
_symmetry.space_group_name_H-M   'P 1'
#
loop_
_entity.id
_entity.type
_entity.pdbx_description
1 polymer ?
#
loop_
_entity_poly.entity_id
_entity_poly.type
_entity_poly.pdbx_seq_one_letter_code
_entity_poly.pdbx_strand_id
1 'polypeptide(L)'
;MRTGLYLAAALAPLVSAFADTSPLFLYSTETLPHTLRIDKFQNIGTAEQFLDAVKTTVSQCSSDAYILVLQPGVHETDFRDSRSTPQMRKFSQTDRFLSVMDAVGYVDLNEVEEFVKRKCQAHTVTVDASTSTFDTFDENATAQVIKLDFPVLPIHGEARRRGHIQNDNFLAALISMMPSAKYTVIYVSTPVGDSKVFVNEKKPDVHEHQSFITQQNIMQRDVPEAEARAVEDTGDKGGLLSHYQFFTPVLLWSLFLVLFLHYVASTGLSALSAIKVSYGAVEKGPSLEVKKHR
;
A
#
# COMPACT_ATOMS: atom_id res chain seq x y z
N MET A 1 -35.17 -12.34 15.91
CA MET A 1 -33.72 -12.60 16.11
C MET A 1 -33.00 -12.93 14.78
N ARG A 2 -33.24 -12.16 13.70
CA ARG A 2 -32.56 -12.37 12.40
C ARG A 2 -31.87 -11.12 11.85
N THR A 3 -32.01 -9.96 12.50
CA THR A 3 -31.46 -8.68 12.05
C THR A 3 -30.10 -8.34 12.67
N GLY A 4 -29.69 -9.02 13.76
CA GLY A 4 -28.40 -8.76 14.42
C GLY A 4 -27.18 -9.34 13.70
N LEU A 5 -27.36 -10.35 12.84
CA LEU A 5 -26.25 -11.03 12.16
C LEU A 5 -25.71 -10.24 10.96
N TYR A 6 -26.50 -9.33 10.38
CA TYR A 6 -26.11 -8.54 9.21
C TYR A 6 -25.19 -7.37 9.57
N LEU A 7 -25.16 -6.94 10.83
CA LEU A 7 -24.39 -5.77 11.24
C LEU A 7 -22.91 -6.06 11.50
N ALA A 8 -22.57 -7.27 11.96
CA ALA A 8 -21.18 -7.67 12.21
C ALA A 8 -20.39 -7.91 10.91
N ALA A 9 -21.05 -8.35 9.84
CA ALA A 9 -20.43 -8.58 8.54
C ALA A 9 -20.04 -7.28 7.80
N ALA A 10 -20.67 -6.14 8.14
CA ALA A 10 -20.40 -4.86 7.51
C ALA A 10 -19.11 -4.17 8.01
N LEU A 11 -18.53 -4.61 9.13
CA LEU A 11 -17.33 -4.00 9.74
C LEU A 11 -16.04 -4.79 9.47
N ALA A 12 -16.13 -6.03 8.96
CA ALA A 12 -14.97 -6.84 8.59
C ALA A 12 -14.06 -6.24 7.48
N PRO A 13 -14.55 -5.50 6.46
CA PRO A 13 -13.68 -5.06 5.37
C PRO A 13 -12.78 -3.86 5.71
N LEU A 14 -12.91 -3.23 6.88
CA LEU A 14 -12.14 -2.03 7.22
C LEU A 14 -10.69 -2.33 7.66
N VAL A 15 -10.36 -3.57 8.03
CA VAL A 15 -9.02 -3.93 8.54
C VAL A 15 -8.05 -4.36 7.42
N SER A 16 -8.56 -4.66 6.22
CA SER A 16 -7.73 -5.19 5.11
C SER A 16 -7.38 -4.16 4.04
N ALA A 17 -7.72 -2.88 4.25
CA ALA A 17 -7.64 -1.85 3.21
C ALA A 17 -6.20 -1.48 2.76
N PHE A 18 -5.17 -1.92 3.49
CA PHE A 18 -3.76 -1.57 3.23
C PHE A 18 -2.82 -2.79 3.14
N ALA A 19 -3.36 -4.02 3.10
CA ALA A 19 -2.52 -5.21 3.04
C ALA A 19 -1.81 -5.35 1.68
N ASP A 20 -2.46 -4.88 0.61
CA ASP A 20 -2.02 -5.02 -0.78
C ASP A 20 -1.48 -3.69 -1.37
N THR A 21 -1.10 -2.74 -0.51
CA THR A 21 -0.51 -1.47 -0.95
C THR A 21 1.00 -1.51 -0.86
N SER A 22 1.65 -0.73 -1.73
CA SER A 22 3.11 -0.62 -1.74
C SER A 22 3.56 0.82 -1.91
N PRO A 23 4.64 1.24 -1.22
CA PRO A 23 5.16 2.58 -1.36
C PRO A 23 5.98 2.76 -2.64
N LEU A 24 5.67 3.81 -3.40
CA LEU A 24 6.33 4.20 -4.64
C LEU A 24 6.94 5.58 -4.49
N PHE A 25 8.14 5.77 -5.01
CA PHE A 25 8.84 7.06 -4.92
C PHE A 25 9.48 7.44 -6.24
N LEU A 26 9.42 8.71 -6.57
CA LEU A 26 10.11 9.32 -7.70
C LEU A 26 10.87 10.53 -7.19
N TYR A 27 12.16 10.60 -7.44
CA TYR A 27 12.94 11.79 -7.11
C TYR A 27 14.04 12.06 -8.09
N SER A 28 14.40 13.33 -8.23
CA SER A 28 15.35 13.77 -9.25
C SER A 28 16.32 14.83 -8.74
N THR A 29 17.49 14.86 -9.36
CA THR A 29 18.42 15.97 -9.23
C THR A 29 18.06 17.17 -10.11
N GLU A 30 16.97 17.10 -10.86
CA GLU A 30 16.39 18.25 -11.56
C GLU A 30 15.00 18.55 -11.00
N THR A 31 14.46 19.73 -11.32
CA THR A 31 13.11 20.09 -10.89
C THR A 31 12.07 19.21 -11.58
N LEU A 32 11.19 18.58 -10.79
CA LEU A 32 10.05 17.86 -11.34
C LEU A 32 9.12 18.80 -12.13
N PRO A 33 8.40 18.30 -13.16
CA PRO A 33 7.42 19.07 -13.91
C PRO A 33 6.47 19.87 -13.01
N HIS A 34 6.18 21.12 -13.37
CA HIS A 34 5.28 21.99 -12.59
C HIS A 34 3.89 21.37 -12.35
N THR A 35 3.40 20.56 -13.28
CA THR A 35 2.14 19.82 -13.14
C THR A 35 2.15 18.84 -11.96
N LEU A 36 3.31 18.25 -11.65
CA LEU A 36 3.49 17.35 -10.51
C LEU A 36 3.77 18.11 -9.20
N ARG A 37 4.03 19.42 -9.26
CA ARG A 37 4.38 20.26 -8.10
C ARG A 37 3.20 21.00 -7.50
N ILE A 38 2.27 21.47 -8.34
CA ILE A 38 1.17 22.36 -7.94
C ILE A 38 0.10 21.61 -7.13
N ASP A 39 -0.14 20.34 -7.48
CA ASP A 39 -0.94 19.44 -6.69
C ASP A 39 0.00 18.60 -5.84
N LYS A 40 0.17 18.93 -4.56
CA LYS A 40 0.75 17.99 -3.58
C LYS A 40 -0.17 16.78 -3.44
N PHE A 41 -0.11 15.87 -4.42
CA PHE A 41 -0.32 14.42 -4.34
C PHE A 41 -1.57 13.91 -3.61
N GLN A 42 -2.62 14.72 -3.45
CA GLN A 42 -3.86 14.27 -2.82
C GLN A 42 -4.67 13.30 -3.71
N ASN A 43 -4.25 13.09 -4.97
CA ASN A 43 -5.00 12.31 -5.97
C ASN A 43 -4.21 11.15 -6.63
N ILE A 44 -2.94 10.93 -6.28
CA ILE A 44 -2.17 9.78 -6.78
C ILE A 44 -2.31 8.66 -5.76
N GLY A 45 -3.26 7.76 -6.00
CA GLY A 45 -3.53 6.60 -5.16
C GLY A 45 -3.19 5.26 -5.82
N THR A 46 -2.87 5.25 -7.11
CA THR A 46 -2.65 4.03 -7.88
C THR A 46 -1.28 3.97 -8.56
N ALA A 47 -0.82 2.75 -8.81
CA ALA A 47 0.40 2.47 -9.56
C ALA A 47 0.36 3.08 -10.98
N GLU A 48 -0.79 3.08 -11.65
CA GLU A 48 -0.96 3.66 -12.99
C GLU A 48 -0.75 5.19 -12.99
N GLN A 49 -1.35 5.89 -12.03
CA GLN A 49 -1.18 7.34 -11.91
C GLN A 49 0.28 7.71 -11.58
N PHE A 50 0.95 6.88 -10.78
CA PHE A 50 2.38 7.04 -10.53
C PHE A 50 3.21 6.80 -11.80
N LEU A 51 2.88 5.77 -12.58
CA LEU A 51 3.55 5.49 -13.85
C LEU A 51 3.39 6.66 -14.85
N ASP A 52 2.22 7.29 -14.91
CA ASP A 52 2.00 8.48 -15.74
C ASP A 52 2.85 9.68 -15.27
N ALA A 53 3.01 9.87 -13.96
CA ALA A 53 3.90 10.88 -13.40
C ALA A 53 5.37 10.61 -13.74
N VAL A 54 5.80 9.35 -13.70
CA VAL A 54 7.13 8.91 -14.14
C VAL A 54 7.33 9.21 -15.63
N LYS A 55 6.40 8.78 -16.49
CA LYS A 55 6.46 9.04 -17.95
C LYS A 55 6.51 10.53 -18.28
N THR A 56 5.75 11.35 -17.56
CA THR A 56 5.75 12.82 -17.70
C THR A 56 7.11 13.40 -17.34
N THR A 57 7.74 12.92 -16.27
CA THR A 57 9.07 13.37 -15.83
C THR A 57 10.15 12.93 -16.83
N VAL A 58 10.16 11.65 -17.21
CA VAL A 58 11.12 11.08 -18.17
C VAL A 58 11.02 11.74 -19.55
N SER A 59 9.83 12.19 -19.95
CA SER A 59 9.62 12.85 -21.24
C SER A 59 10.43 14.14 -21.42
N GLN A 60 10.91 14.75 -20.33
CA GLN A 60 11.78 15.93 -20.37
C GLN A 60 13.26 15.59 -20.68
N CYS A 61 13.66 14.32 -20.53
CA CYS A 61 15.03 13.84 -20.71
C CYS A 61 16.10 14.72 -20.03
N SER A 62 15.81 15.19 -18.82
CA SER A 62 16.66 16.15 -18.08
C SER A 62 17.78 15.50 -17.26
N SER A 63 17.73 14.16 -17.10
CA SER A 63 18.73 13.38 -16.36
C SER A 63 19.61 12.57 -17.30
N ASP A 64 20.89 12.45 -16.94
CA ASP A 64 21.86 11.62 -17.65
C ASP A 64 21.81 10.16 -17.16
N ALA A 65 21.31 9.92 -15.94
CA ALA A 65 21.08 8.58 -15.40
C ALA A 65 19.65 8.40 -14.87
N TYR A 66 19.01 7.29 -15.22
CA TYR A 66 17.70 6.86 -14.73
C TYR A 66 17.87 5.58 -13.93
N ILE A 67 17.75 5.66 -12.61
CA ILE A 67 17.92 4.51 -11.73
C ILE A 67 16.55 3.92 -11.43
N LEU A 68 16.31 2.69 -11.88
CA LEU A 68 15.09 1.93 -11.66
C LEU A 68 15.34 0.97 -10.51
N VAL A 69 14.78 1.27 -9.34
CA VAL A 69 14.97 0.48 -8.12
C VAL A 69 13.74 -0.38 -7.87
N LEU A 70 13.94 -1.68 -7.70
CA LEU A 70 12.94 -2.62 -7.22
C LEU A 70 13.30 -3.08 -5.81
N GLN A 71 12.43 -2.78 -4.84
CA GLN A 71 12.56 -3.32 -3.49
C GLN A 71 11.32 -4.13 -3.11
N PRO A 72 11.39 -5.46 -3.15
CA PRO A 72 10.25 -6.30 -2.79
C PRO A 72 9.97 -6.32 -1.27
N GLY A 73 8.69 -6.40 -0.89
CA GLY A 73 8.25 -6.69 0.48
C GLY A 73 8.37 -5.53 1.47
N VAL A 74 8.30 -4.28 1.00
CA VAL A 74 8.38 -3.09 1.85
C VAL A 74 7.00 -2.55 2.15
N HIS A 75 6.86 -1.91 3.30
CA HIS A 75 5.63 -1.28 3.74
C HIS A 75 5.90 0.19 4.13
N GLU A 76 4.87 1.04 4.14
CA GLU A 76 4.98 2.47 4.55
C GLU A 76 5.73 2.62 5.88
N THR A 77 5.47 1.72 6.83
CA THR A 77 6.09 1.74 8.17
C THR A 77 7.61 1.66 8.14
N ASP A 78 8.22 1.08 7.10
CA ASP A 78 9.67 1.01 6.96
C ASP A 78 10.31 2.36 6.63
N PHE A 79 9.52 3.29 6.08
CA PHE A 79 9.94 4.65 5.71
C PHE A 79 9.64 5.70 6.77
N ARG A 80 8.91 5.33 7.84
CA ARG A 80 8.56 6.25 8.94
C ARG A 80 9.76 6.66 9.79
N ASP A 81 10.71 5.75 10.04
CA ASP A 81 11.95 6.08 10.74
C ASP A 81 12.95 6.72 9.76
N SER A 82 13.37 7.95 10.06
CA SER A 82 14.32 8.71 9.22
C SER A 82 15.67 8.02 9.06
N ARG A 83 16.03 7.13 9.98
CA ARG A 83 17.30 6.40 9.96
C ARG A 83 17.27 5.20 9.02
N SER A 84 16.09 4.77 8.57
CA SER A 84 15.94 3.62 7.69
C SER A 84 16.30 3.92 6.23
N THR A 85 16.16 5.17 5.79
CA THR A 85 16.39 5.59 4.39
C THR A 85 17.13 6.93 4.28
N PRO A 86 18.36 7.05 4.81
CA PRO A 86 19.11 8.31 4.82
C PRO A 86 19.28 8.96 3.44
N GLN A 87 19.42 8.19 2.36
CA GLN A 87 19.57 8.72 1.01
C GLN A 87 18.29 9.36 0.49
N MET A 88 17.16 8.66 0.59
CA MET A 88 15.87 9.19 0.15
C MET A 88 15.46 10.44 0.93
N ARG A 89 15.84 10.52 2.22
CA ARG A 89 15.55 11.67 3.08
C ARG A 89 16.21 12.97 2.65
N LYS A 90 17.28 12.92 1.87
CA LYS A 90 17.88 14.13 1.27
C LYS A 90 16.92 14.84 0.32
N PHE A 91 16.02 14.10 -0.30
CA PHE A 91 15.08 14.62 -1.30
C PHE A 91 13.69 14.86 -0.71
N SER A 92 13.31 14.22 0.40
CA SER A 92 11.94 14.26 0.95
C SER A 92 11.42 15.65 1.31
N GLN A 93 12.29 16.64 1.52
CA GLN A 93 11.91 18.02 1.84
C GLN A 93 12.01 18.98 0.65
N THR A 94 12.27 18.45 -0.55
CA THR A 94 12.46 19.24 -1.77
C THR A 94 11.28 19.08 -2.71
N ASP A 95 11.05 20.07 -3.59
CA ASP A 95 10.06 19.97 -4.67
C ASP A 95 10.50 19.03 -5.83
N ARG A 96 11.47 18.16 -5.55
CA ARG A 96 12.11 17.24 -6.48
C ARG A 96 11.84 15.80 -6.08
N PHE A 97 10.85 15.60 -5.21
CA PHE A 97 10.48 14.34 -4.61
C PHE A 97 8.95 14.17 -4.68
N LEU A 98 8.54 13.02 -5.18
CA LEU A 98 7.19 12.52 -5.26
C LEU A 98 7.14 11.19 -4.50
N SER A 99 6.16 11.03 -3.63
CA SER A 99 5.95 9.82 -2.84
C SER A 99 4.49 9.43 -2.79
N VAL A 100 4.21 8.16 -3.03
CA VAL A 100 2.89 7.53 -2.89
C VAL A 100 3.05 6.38 -1.91
N MET A 101 2.52 6.51 -0.70
CA MET A 101 2.78 5.53 0.38
C MET A 101 1.94 4.26 0.24
N ASP A 102 0.72 4.42 -0.23
CA ASP A 102 -0.28 3.36 -0.31
C ASP A 102 -0.77 3.16 -1.75
N ALA A 103 0.16 2.90 -2.68
CA ALA A 103 -0.23 2.67 -4.06
C ALA A 103 -0.87 1.29 -4.20
N VAL A 104 -2.08 1.27 -4.77
CA VAL A 104 -2.73 0.02 -5.19
C VAL A 104 -2.27 -0.33 -6.60
N GLY A 105 -1.92 -1.59 -6.81
CA GLY A 105 -1.45 -2.14 -8.09
C GLY A 105 0.07 -2.23 -8.17
N TYR A 106 0.57 -2.47 -9.38
CA TYR A 106 1.99 -2.66 -9.65
C TYR A 106 2.48 -1.80 -10.84
N VAL A 107 3.75 -1.40 -10.81
CA VAL A 107 4.42 -0.59 -11.83
C VAL A 107 5.49 -1.42 -12.54
N ASP A 108 5.28 -1.80 -13.79
CA ASP A 108 6.29 -2.55 -14.55
C ASP A 108 7.52 -1.71 -14.88
N LEU A 109 8.63 -1.98 -14.19
CA LEU A 109 9.91 -1.32 -14.45
C LEU A 109 10.45 -1.61 -15.85
N ASN A 110 10.07 -2.72 -16.50
CA ASN A 110 10.47 -2.99 -17.88
C ASN A 110 9.77 -2.02 -18.84
N GLU A 111 8.50 -1.67 -18.59
CA GLU A 111 7.79 -0.67 -19.38
C GLU A 111 8.45 0.71 -19.24
N VAL A 112 8.86 1.07 -18.02
CA VAL A 112 9.58 2.32 -17.75
C VAL A 112 10.94 2.32 -18.47
N GLU A 113 11.69 1.23 -18.41
CA GLU A 113 12.97 1.07 -19.10
C GLU A 113 12.81 1.27 -20.62
N GLU A 114 11.86 0.58 -21.24
CA GLU A 114 11.59 0.71 -22.67
C GLU A 114 11.14 2.12 -23.05
N PHE A 115 10.39 2.80 -22.18
CA PHE A 115 9.99 4.18 -22.39
C PHE A 115 11.21 5.13 -22.36
N VAL A 116 12.10 4.99 -21.38
CA VAL A 116 13.32 5.82 -21.26
C VAL A 116 14.25 5.58 -22.46
N LYS A 117 14.48 4.30 -22.84
CA LYS A 117 15.28 3.94 -24.03
C LYS A 117 14.77 4.63 -25.28
N ARG A 118 13.47 4.52 -25.55
CA ARG A 118 12.86 5.08 -26.77
C ARG A 118 12.83 6.61 -26.76
N LYS A 119 12.51 7.22 -25.61
CA LYS A 119 12.28 8.66 -25.52
C LYS A 119 13.57 9.46 -25.41
N CYS A 120 14.53 8.98 -24.63
CA CYS A 120 15.77 9.68 -24.32
C CYS A 120 17.01 9.04 -24.97
N GLN A 121 16.83 8.03 -25.83
CA GLN A 121 17.93 7.31 -26.51
C GLN A 121 18.95 6.74 -25.53
N ALA A 122 18.48 6.30 -24.36
CA ALA A 122 19.34 5.84 -23.28
C ALA A 122 19.85 4.40 -23.51
N HIS A 123 21.06 4.12 -23.05
CA HIS A 123 21.62 2.76 -22.98
C HIS A 123 21.28 2.11 -21.63
N THR A 124 21.07 0.79 -21.57
CA THR A 124 20.74 0.12 -20.29
C THR A 124 21.93 -0.64 -19.73
N VAL A 125 22.16 -0.41 -18.45
CA VAL A 125 23.08 -1.15 -17.60
C VAL A 125 22.24 -1.82 -16.51
N THR A 126 22.30 -3.13 -16.39
CA THR A 126 21.58 -3.87 -15.34
C THR A 126 22.54 -4.12 -14.18
N VAL A 127 22.17 -3.73 -12.96
CA VAL A 127 22.95 -3.93 -11.75
C VAL A 127 22.15 -4.78 -10.78
N ASP A 128 22.62 -6.01 -10.55
CA ASP A 128 22.02 -6.88 -9.55
C ASP A 128 22.69 -6.60 -8.19
N ALA A 129 21.92 -6.05 -7.23
CA ALA A 129 22.42 -5.71 -5.90
C ALA A 129 22.88 -6.95 -5.11
N SER A 130 22.35 -8.13 -5.45
CA SER A 130 22.68 -9.38 -4.76
C SER A 130 24.06 -9.93 -5.13
N THR A 131 24.56 -9.61 -6.33
CA THR A 131 25.87 -10.07 -6.84
C THR A 131 26.95 -9.00 -6.74
N SER A 132 26.59 -7.73 -6.47
CA SER A 132 27.53 -6.59 -6.42
C SER A 132 28.38 -6.41 -7.68
N THR A 133 27.93 -6.96 -8.81
CA THR A 133 28.59 -6.83 -10.11
C THR A 133 27.80 -5.87 -11.00
N PHE A 134 28.51 -4.96 -11.67
CA PHE A 134 27.94 -4.01 -12.62
C PHE A 134 28.85 -3.89 -13.84
N ASP A 135 28.24 -3.78 -15.02
CA ASP A 135 28.97 -3.40 -16.22
C ASP A 135 29.45 -1.95 -16.09
N THR A 136 30.63 -1.65 -16.65
CA THR A 136 31.24 -0.32 -16.57
C THR A 136 30.31 0.75 -17.16
N PHE A 137 30.11 1.83 -16.41
CA PHE A 137 29.34 3.00 -16.89
C PHE A 137 29.98 3.54 -18.17
N ASP A 138 29.17 3.71 -19.22
CA ASP A 138 29.65 4.28 -20.48
C ASP A 138 29.72 5.80 -20.36
N GLU A 139 30.93 6.34 -20.18
CA GLU A 139 31.18 7.77 -20.06
C GLU A 139 30.73 8.59 -21.29
N ASN A 140 30.52 7.94 -22.45
CA ASN A 140 30.08 8.59 -23.68
C ASN A 140 28.57 8.48 -23.96
N ALA A 141 27.81 7.76 -23.11
CA ALA A 141 26.38 7.63 -23.29
C ALA A 141 25.64 8.92 -22.90
N THR A 142 24.71 9.38 -23.75
CA THR A 142 23.90 10.59 -23.51
C THR A 142 22.93 10.42 -22.35
N ALA A 143 22.43 9.20 -22.14
CA ALA A 143 21.62 8.84 -20.99
C ALA A 143 21.79 7.34 -20.70
N GLN A 144 21.74 6.95 -19.43
CA GLN A 144 21.85 5.55 -18.99
C GLN A 144 20.65 5.15 -18.13
N VAL A 145 20.16 3.92 -18.30
CA VAL A 145 19.16 3.30 -17.43
C VAL A 145 19.86 2.26 -16.57
N ILE A 146 19.84 2.45 -15.25
CA ILE A 146 20.46 1.56 -14.28
C ILE A 146 19.35 0.81 -13.55
N LYS A 147 19.21 -0.50 -13.77
CA LYS A 147 18.27 -1.32 -13.01
C LYS A 147 18.94 -1.81 -11.73
N LEU A 148 18.26 -1.69 -10.60
CA LEU A 148 18.74 -2.10 -9.29
C LEU A 148 17.68 -2.94 -8.59
N ASP A 149 17.90 -4.26 -8.57
CA ASP A 149 17.00 -5.21 -7.92
C ASP A 149 17.53 -5.58 -6.54
N PHE A 150 16.77 -5.25 -5.49
CA PHE A 150 17.11 -5.61 -4.12
C PHE A 150 16.46 -6.94 -3.69
N PRO A 151 17.11 -7.68 -2.76
CA PRO A 151 16.50 -8.88 -2.20
C PRO A 151 15.29 -8.53 -1.32
N VAL A 152 14.37 -9.50 -1.20
CA VAL A 152 13.19 -9.39 -0.33
C VAL A 152 13.64 -9.16 1.12
N LEU A 153 13.03 -8.18 1.80
CA LEU A 153 13.33 -7.92 3.20
C LEU A 153 12.76 -9.00 4.14
N PRO A 154 13.42 -9.29 5.27
CA PRO A 154 12.86 -10.11 6.34
C PRO A 154 11.49 -9.57 6.81
N ILE A 155 10.59 -10.46 7.21
CA ILE A 155 9.19 -10.09 7.50
C ILE A 155 9.10 -9.14 8.71
N HIS A 156 9.84 -9.40 9.80
CA HIS A 156 9.77 -8.60 11.03
C HIS A 156 11.12 -8.43 11.73
N GLY A 157 11.20 -7.46 12.64
CA GLY A 157 12.29 -7.29 13.60
C GLY A 157 13.47 -6.45 13.10
N GLU A 158 14.53 -6.43 13.90
CA GLU A 158 15.73 -5.60 13.64
C GLU A 158 16.48 -6.01 12.37
N ALA A 159 16.34 -7.27 11.93
CA ALA A 159 16.90 -7.73 10.67
C ALA A 159 16.26 -7.02 9.45
N ARG A 160 14.94 -6.79 9.47
CA ARG A 160 14.22 -6.03 8.43
C ARG A 160 14.76 -4.61 8.34
N ARG A 161 14.85 -3.94 9.49
CA ARG A 161 15.37 -2.57 9.60
C ARG A 161 16.81 -2.47 9.09
N ARG A 162 17.70 -3.36 9.54
CA ARG A 162 19.10 -3.38 9.09
C ARG A 162 19.24 -3.66 7.60
N GLY A 163 18.45 -4.60 7.06
CA GLY A 163 18.45 -4.90 5.63
C GLY A 163 18.02 -3.68 4.80
N HIS A 164 16.97 -2.99 5.22
CA HIS A 164 16.51 -1.77 4.55
C HIS A 164 17.57 -0.65 4.56
N ILE A 165 18.24 -0.44 5.70
CA ILE A 165 19.34 0.53 5.82
C ILE A 165 20.51 0.15 4.90
N GLN A 166 20.85 -1.14 4.82
CA GLN A 166 21.93 -1.61 3.94
C GLN A 166 21.60 -1.38 2.47
N ASN A 167 20.35 -1.61 2.05
CA ASN A 167 19.91 -1.36 0.68
C ASN A 167 19.94 0.13 0.34
N ASP A 168 19.47 1.01 1.23
CA ASP A 168 19.56 2.46 1.02
C ASP A 168 21.01 2.96 0.98
N ASN A 169 21.89 2.43 1.82
CA ASN A 169 23.33 2.72 1.77
C ASN A 169 23.98 2.23 0.47
N PHE A 170 23.57 1.06 -0.04
CA PHE A 170 24.04 0.55 -1.34
C PHE A 170 23.61 1.47 -2.48
N LEU A 171 22.35 1.91 -2.48
CA LEU A 171 21.85 2.91 -3.43
C LEU A 171 22.65 4.21 -3.35
N ALA A 172 22.98 4.68 -2.14
CA ALA A 172 23.81 5.88 -1.95
C ALA A 172 25.22 5.70 -2.51
N ALA A 173 25.84 4.53 -2.28
CA ALA A 173 27.16 4.21 -2.80
C ALA A 173 27.14 4.13 -4.34
N LEU A 174 26.14 3.48 -4.93
CA LEU A 174 25.95 3.43 -6.38
C LEU A 174 25.84 4.83 -6.98
N ILE A 175 25.04 5.70 -6.35
CA ILE A 175 24.90 7.09 -6.79
C ILE A 175 26.23 7.85 -6.71
N SER A 176 27.02 7.61 -5.67
CA SER A 176 28.33 8.27 -5.51
C SER A 176 29.40 7.84 -6.52
N MET A 177 29.24 6.66 -7.14
CA MET A 177 30.15 6.16 -8.16
C MET A 177 29.82 6.67 -9.56
N MET A 178 28.64 7.24 -9.77
CA MET A 178 28.25 7.75 -11.09
C MET A 178 29.06 9.00 -11.46
N PRO A 179 29.50 9.11 -12.73
CA PRO A 179 30.25 10.27 -13.20
C PRO A 179 29.37 11.52 -13.36
N SER A 180 28.06 11.34 -13.59
CA SER A 180 27.11 12.46 -13.71
C SER A 180 26.45 12.79 -12.38
N ALA A 181 26.34 14.09 -12.09
CA ALA A 181 25.55 14.63 -10.98
C ALA A 181 24.04 14.69 -11.28
N LYS A 182 23.61 14.39 -12.52
CA LYS A 182 22.22 14.49 -12.97
C LYS A 182 21.56 13.12 -13.07
N TYR A 183 20.74 12.77 -12.10
CA TYR A 183 20.03 11.51 -12.07
C TYR A 183 18.58 11.63 -11.61
N THR A 184 17.75 10.70 -12.07
CA THR A 184 16.39 10.48 -11.60
C THR A 184 16.27 9.06 -11.07
N VAL A 185 15.72 8.91 -9.87
CA VAL A 185 15.48 7.61 -9.25
C VAL A 185 13.99 7.33 -9.24
N ILE A 186 13.61 6.18 -9.78
CA ILE A 186 12.26 5.63 -9.76
C ILE A 186 12.32 4.39 -8.86
N TYR A 187 11.67 4.47 -7.71
CA TYR A 187 11.66 3.42 -6.71
C TYR A 187 10.28 2.78 -6.68
N VAL A 188 10.23 1.49 -6.99
CA VAL A 188 9.04 0.66 -6.98
C VAL A 188 9.21 -0.43 -5.94
N SER A 189 8.15 -0.72 -5.20
CA SER A 189 8.13 -1.78 -4.21
C SER A 189 6.94 -2.71 -4.40
N THR A 190 6.90 -3.78 -3.61
CA THR A 190 5.80 -4.75 -3.62
C THR A 190 5.25 -4.96 -2.21
N PRO A 191 3.97 -5.32 -2.09
CA PRO A 191 3.36 -5.65 -0.81
C PRO A 191 4.09 -6.80 -0.09
N VAL A 192 3.97 -6.82 1.23
CA VAL A 192 4.59 -7.85 2.08
C VAL A 192 3.94 -9.20 1.80
N GLY A 193 4.74 -10.19 1.38
CA GLY A 193 4.28 -11.54 1.10
C GLY A 193 4.02 -11.85 -0.37
N ASP A 194 4.08 -10.86 -1.26
CA ASP A 194 3.82 -11.03 -2.69
C ASP A 194 5.11 -10.96 -3.53
N SER A 195 6.10 -11.79 -3.14
CA SER A 195 7.42 -11.84 -3.81
C SER A 195 7.38 -12.48 -5.21
N LYS A 196 6.23 -12.99 -5.65
CA LYS A 196 6.10 -13.76 -6.89
C LYS A 196 6.05 -12.92 -8.16
N VAL A 197 5.96 -11.60 -8.06
CA VAL A 197 5.60 -10.78 -9.21
C VAL A 197 6.82 -10.28 -10.01
N PHE A 198 8.06 -10.31 -9.48
CA PHE A 198 9.26 -9.76 -10.18
C PHE A 198 10.47 -10.66 -10.34
N VAL A 199 10.39 -11.91 -9.92
CA VAL A 199 11.42 -12.86 -10.34
C VAL A 199 11.12 -13.21 -11.79
N ASN A 200 11.78 -12.51 -12.72
CA ASN A 200 11.96 -13.00 -14.08
C ASN A 200 12.66 -14.36 -13.98
N GLU A 201 11.89 -15.44 -13.91
CA GLU A 201 12.37 -16.82 -13.97
C GLU A 201 12.95 -17.08 -15.36
N LYS A 202 14.20 -16.63 -15.57
CA LYS A 202 15.11 -17.37 -16.44
C LYS A 202 15.44 -18.65 -15.68
N LYS A 203 14.72 -19.74 -15.99
CA LYS A 203 15.09 -21.09 -15.58
C LYS A 203 16.56 -21.35 -15.94
N PRO A 204 17.33 -21.94 -15.02
CA PRO A 204 18.01 -23.16 -15.40
C PRO A 204 17.61 -24.29 -14.45
N ASP A 205 17.63 -25.46 -15.07
CA ASP A 205 17.29 -26.76 -14.55
C ASP A 205 18.24 -27.20 -13.41
N VAL A 206 17.74 -28.08 -12.54
CA VAL A 206 18.48 -29.04 -11.69
C VAL A 206 19.10 -28.54 -10.35
N HIS A 207 18.34 -28.63 -9.25
CA HIS A 207 18.47 -29.61 -8.14
C HIS A 207 17.79 -29.13 -6.85
N GLU A 208 16.61 -29.68 -6.61
CA GLU A 208 16.13 -30.24 -5.33
C GLU A 208 16.83 -29.80 -4.03
N HIS A 209 16.18 -28.87 -3.30
CA HIS A 209 15.96 -29.04 -1.87
C HIS A 209 14.51 -28.64 -1.55
N GLN A 210 13.69 -29.66 -1.38
CA GLN A 210 12.33 -29.53 -0.88
C GLN A 210 12.36 -29.05 0.56
N SER A 211 11.79 -27.87 0.82
CA SER A 211 11.11 -27.60 2.08
C SER A 211 9.87 -26.75 1.83
N PHE A 212 8.81 -27.48 1.48
CA PHE A 212 7.43 -27.29 1.91
C PHE A 212 6.94 -25.85 2.14
N ILE A 213 6.22 -25.36 1.12
CA ILE A 213 5.03 -24.55 1.33
C ILE A 213 4.04 -25.41 2.13
N THR A 214 3.90 -25.14 3.42
CA THR A 214 2.67 -25.47 4.15
C THR A 214 1.88 -24.19 4.30
N GLN A 215 0.99 -23.94 3.35
CA GLN A 215 -0.26 -23.26 3.65
C GLN A 215 -0.98 -24.10 4.70
N GLN A 216 -1.14 -23.58 5.91
CA GLN A 216 -2.34 -23.64 6.76
C GLN A 216 -2.00 -23.21 8.19
N ASN A 217 -2.90 -22.40 8.78
CA ASN A 217 -2.94 -21.89 10.16
C ASN A 217 -2.24 -20.55 10.45
N ILE A 218 -2.78 -19.48 9.85
CA ILE A 218 -2.59 -18.11 10.38
C ILE A 218 -3.56 -17.93 11.55
N MET A 219 -3.22 -18.47 12.72
CA MET A 219 -3.66 -18.01 14.05
C MET A 219 -2.81 -18.74 15.10
N GLN A 220 -1.57 -18.33 15.28
CA GLN A 220 -0.84 -18.57 16.52
C GLN A 220 0.19 -17.47 16.73
N ARG A 221 -0.10 -16.63 17.72
CA ARG A 221 0.81 -15.63 18.26
C ARG A 221 1.79 -16.39 19.16
N ASP A 222 2.85 -16.92 18.56
CA ASP A 222 3.93 -17.51 19.32
C ASP A 222 4.86 -16.39 19.78
N VAL A 223 4.72 -16.01 21.06
CA VAL A 223 5.69 -15.19 21.77
C VAL A 223 6.77 -16.14 22.29
N PRO A 224 8.03 -16.06 21.82
CA PRO A 224 9.09 -16.83 22.43
C PRO A 224 9.39 -16.27 23.84
N GLU A 225 9.13 -17.09 24.84
CA GLU A 225 9.34 -16.89 26.27
C GLU A 225 10.84 -17.02 26.63
N ALA A 226 11.69 -16.22 25.99
CA ALA A 226 13.13 -16.31 26.19
C ALA A 226 13.86 -14.98 25.97
N GLU A 227 13.36 -13.86 26.52
CA GLU A 227 14.22 -12.69 26.80
C GLU A 227 13.62 -11.78 27.88
N ALA A 228 13.20 -12.38 29.00
CA ALA A 228 13.03 -11.66 30.25
C ALA A 228 14.40 -11.50 30.94
N ARG A 229 15.23 -10.58 30.45
CA ARG A 229 16.37 -10.05 31.23
C ARG A 229 16.50 -8.53 31.06
N ALA A 230 15.91 -7.85 32.05
CA ALA A 230 16.34 -6.59 32.67
C ALA A 230 17.01 -5.54 31.77
N VAL A 231 16.23 -4.56 31.34
CA VAL A 231 16.68 -3.17 31.24
C VAL A 231 15.57 -2.30 31.84
N GLU A 232 15.82 -1.74 33.02
CA GLU A 232 15.08 -0.57 33.52
C GLU A 232 15.37 0.59 32.57
N ASP A 233 14.40 0.95 31.73
CA ASP A 233 14.38 2.23 31.05
C ASP A 233 13.00 2.87 31.25
N THR A 234 12.96 3.87 32.12
CA THR A 234 11.84 4.78 32.34
C THR A 234 11.67 5.64 31.09
N GLY A 235 10.92 5.13 30.12
CA GLY A 235 10.62 5.86 28.89
C GLY A 235 9.44 5.23 28.18
N ASP A 236 8.28 5.85 28.36
CA ASP A 236 7.00 5.53 27.72
C ASP A 236 7.17 5.20 26.22
N LYS A 237 7.20 3.92 25.90
CA LYS A 237 7.26 3.39 24.53
C LYS A 237 6.23 2.29 24.38
N GLY A 238 4.96 2.68 24.53
CA GLY A 238 3.87 1.88 23.98
C GLY A 238 4.08 1.68 22.48
N GLY A 239 3.80 0.47 21.98
CA GLY A 239 3.81 0.20 20.54
C GLY A 239 2.90 1.18 19.80
N LEU A 240 3.07 1.32 18.48
CA LEU A 240 2.41 2.31 17.60
C LEU A 240 0.87 2.42 17.71
N LEU A 241 0.22 1.47 18.39
CA LEU A 241 -1.20 1.43 18.71
C LEU A 241 -1.57 1.98 20.10
N SER A 242 -0.60 2.31 20.97
CA SER A 242 -0.87 2.79 22.34
C SER A 242 -1.60 4.13 22.36
N HIS A 243 -1.44 4.92 21.30
CA HIS A 243 -2.09 6.23 21.17
C HIS A 243 -3.16 6.27 20.08
N TYR A 244 -3.49 5.13 19.44
CA TYR A 244 -4.50 5.10 18.38
C TYR A 244 -5.84 4.58 18.93
N GLN A 245 -6.69 5.49 19.40
CA GLN A 245 -8.10 5.21 19.74
C GLN A 245 -8.97 5.21 18.47
N PHE A 246 -8.85 4.17 17.62
CA PHE A 246 -9.79 3.95 16.49
C PHE A 246 -11.26 3.89 16.98
N PHE A 247 -11.47 3.40 18.20
CA PHE A 247 -12.73 3.45 18.91
C PHE A 247 -12.60 4.36 20.14
N THR A 248 -12.73 5.67 19.94
CA THR A 248 -12.99 6.55 21.08
C THR A 248 -14.31 6.12 21.74
N PRO A 249 -14.41 6.16 23.08
CA PRO A 249 -15.64 5.80 23.77
C PRO A 249 -16.86 6.51 23.17
N VAL A 250 -16.70 7.80 22.82
CA VAL A 250 -17.74 8.63 22.21
C VAL A 250 -18.20 8.11 20.85
N LEU A 251 -17.29 7.69 19.97
CA LEU A 251 -17.65 7.20 18.63
C LEU A 251 -18.38 5.87 18.70
N LEU A 252 -17.96 4.99 19.61
CA LEU A 252 -18.64 3.73 19.89
C LEU A 252 -20.06 3.95 20.45
N TRP A 253 -20.20 4.84 21.44
CA TRP A 253 -21.51 5.22 21.98
C TRP A 253 -22.41 5.90 20.94
N SER A 254 -21.85 6.73 20.05
CA SER A 254 -22.58 7.36 18.94
C SER A 254 -23.12 6.31 17.96
N LEU A 255 -22.30 5.32 17.59
CA LEU A 255 -22.73 4.21 16.75
C LEU A 255 -23.89 3.43 17.39
N PHE A 256 -23.78 3.09 18.69
CA PHE A 256 -24.87 2.42 19.41
C PHE A 256 -26.15 3.24 19.44
N LEU A 257 -26.05 4.55 19.62
CA LEU A 257 -27.20 5.45 19.67
C LEU A 257 -27.90 5.55 18.31
N VAL A 258 -27.14 5.64 17.21
CA VAL A 258 -27.68 5.63 15.85
C VAL A 258 -28.40 4.31 15.54
N LEU A 259 -27.81 3.18 15.93
CA LEU A 259 -28.41 1.86 15.71
C LEU A 259 -29.68 1.66 16.55
N PHE A 260 -29.68 2.16 17.78
CA PHE A 260 -30.86 2.12 18.65
C PHE A 260 -32.01 2.95 18.07
N LEU A 261 -31.74 4.17 17.60
CA LEU A 261 -32.75 5.00 16.93
C LEU A 261 -33.29 4.34 15.66
N HIS A 262 -32.42 3.73 14.86
CA HIS A 262 -32.83 3.01 13.66
C HIS A 262 -33.72 1.80 13.99
N TYR A 263 -33.40 1.07 15.06
CA TYR A 263 -34.23 -0.05 15.54
C TYR A 263 -35.63 0.43 15.93
N VAL A 264 -35.73 1.46 16.78
CA VAL A 264 -37.04 2.00 17.20
C VAL A 264 -37.82 2.54 16.00
N ALA A 265 -37.17 3.27 15.09
CA ALA A 265 -37.81 3.79 13.87
C ALA A 265 -38.36 2.66 12.96
N SER A 266 -37.59 1.59 12.76
CA SER A 266 -38.02 0.44 11.93
C SER A 266 -39.23 -0.30 12.52
N THR A 267 -39.25 -0.48 13.85
CA THR A 267 -40.40 -1.07 14.55
C THR A 267 -41.63 -0.17 14.48
N GLY A 268 -41.45 1.15 14.62
CA GLY A 268 -42.52 2.15 14.46
C GLY A 268 -43.11 2.18 13.04
N LEU A 269 -42.26 2.18 12.01
CA LEU A 269 -42.71 2.11 10.61
C LEU A 269 -43.49 0.81 10.32
N SER A 270 -43.02 -0.31 10.88
CA SER A 270 -43.70 -1.60 10.72
C SER A 270 -45.09 -1.58 11.35
N ALA A 271 -45.24 -0.96 12.53
CA ALA A 271 -46.52 -0.80 13.20
C ALA A 271 -47.48 0.12 12.43
N LEU A 272 -46.98 1.23 11.86
CA LEU A 272 -47.78 2.13 11.02
C LEU A 272 -48.23 1.45 9.72
N SER A 273 -47.35 0.66 9.09
CA SER A 273 -47.70 -0.08 7.87
C SER A 273 -48.76 -1.17 8.09
N ALA A 274 -48.89 -1.66 9.32
CA ALA A 274 -49.85 -2.71 9.68
C ALA A 274 -51.27 -2.18 9.94
N ILE A 275 -51.47 -0.85 9.95
CA ILE A 275 -52.81 -0.26 10.15
C ILE A 275 -53.66 -0.54 8.90
N LYS A 276 -54.59 -1.48 9.03
CA LYS A 276 -55.65 -1.71 8.04
C LYS A 276 -56.90 -0.97 8.48
N VAL A 277 -57.47 -0.16 7.59
CA VAL A 277 -58.76 0.48 7.82
C VAL A 277 -59.86 -0.55 7.55
N SER A 278 -60.75 -0.79 8.53
CA SER A 278 -61.88 -1.69 8.36
C SER A 278 -63.04 -0.95 7.68
N TYR A 279 -63.18 -1.15 6.38
CA TYR A 279 -64.22 -0.50 5.57
C TYR A 279 -65.65 -1.01 5.87
N GLY A 280 -65.79 -2.20 6.47
CA GLY A 280 -67.10 -2.82 6.75
C GLY A 280 -67.95 -2.15 7.82
N ALA A 281 -67.44 -1.14 8.54
CA ALA A 281 -68.22 -0.35 9.50
C ALA A 281 -68.83 0.91 8.89
N VAL A 282 -68.40 1.30 7.68
CA VAL A 282 -68.87 2.52 7.00
C VAL A 282 -69.94 2.20 5.95
N GLU A 283 -69.92 0.99 5.39
CA GLU A 283 -70.92 0.54 4.43
C GLU A 283 -72.07 -0.22 5.13
N LYS A 284 -73.30 0.29 5.01
CA LYS A 284 -74.52 -0.43 5.42
C LYS A 284 -74.72 -1.62 4.48
N GLY A 285 -74.57 -2.84 5.01
CA GLY A 285 -74.94 -4.06 4.28
C GLY A 285 -76.45 -4.11 3.95
N PRO A 286 -76.85 -4.85 2.89
CA PRO A 286 -78.25 -4.95 2.47
C PRO A 286 -79.11 -5.63 3.56
N SER A 287 -80.21 -4.99 3.95
CA SER A 287 -81.20 -5.56 4.87
C SER A 287 -81.91 -6.75 4.19
N LEU A 288 -81.64 -7.96 4.66
CA LEU A 288 -82.32 -9.17 4.20
C LEU A 288 -83.74 -9.22 4.79
N GLU A 289 -84.75 -9.26 3.93
CA GLU A 289 -86.16 -9.52 4.27
C GLU A 289 -86.31 -10.85 5.04
N VAL A 290 -87.11 -10.80 6.10
CA VAL A 290 -87.48 -11.97 6.91
C VAL A 290 -88.39 -12.89 6.09
N LYS A 291 -87.87 -14.07 5.71
CA LYS A 291 -88.65 -15.12 5.04
C LYS A 291 -89.59 -15.79 6.06
N LYS A 292 -90.88 -15.45 6.01
CA LYS A 292 -91.94 -16.04 6.83
C LYS A 292 -92.31 -17.43 6.31
N HIS A 293 -92.03 -18.48 7.08
CA HIS A 293 -92.61 -19.81 6.86
C HIS A 293 -93.88 -19.97 7.70
N ARG A 294 -95.04 -20.02 7.02
CA ARG A 294 -96.16 -20.89 7.39
C ARG A 294 -97.01 -21.16 6.16
#